data_AF-A0AB38SRJ1-F1
#
_entry.id   AF-A0AB38SRJ1-F1
#
_cell.length_a   1.000
_cell.length_b   1.000
_cell.length_c   1.000
_cell.angle_alpha   90.00
_cell.angle_beta   90.00
_cell.angle_gamma   90.00
#
_symmetry.space_group_name_H-M   'P 1'
#
loop_
_entity.id
_entity.type
_entity.pdbx_description
1 polymer ?
#
loop_
_entity_poly.entity_id
_entity_poly.type
_entity_poly.pdbx_seq_one_letter_code
_entity_poly.pdbx_strand_id
1 'polypeptide(L)'
;MAFSTKTFALASAALVTVLGAFAVPALAQVPATPWELKPDMGYAYDRDGKTYSYKMGTSNAGELLKGAKKVPKGTLFFIGHNGQLYMRTGPYLEGDGKFKFGPDQ
;
A
#
# COMPACT_ATOMS: atom_id res chain seq x y z
N MET A 1 -15.39 71.62 -15.36
CA MET A 1 -14.09 71.51 -14.67
C MET A 1 -13.64 70.06 -14.80
N ALA A 2 -12.44 69.84 -15.35
CA ALA A 2 -11.88 68.52 -15.62
C ALA A 2 -10.88 68.11 -14.52
N PHE A 3 -10.55 66.80 -14.53
CA PHE A 3 -9.55 66.05 -13.72
C PHE A 3 -10.04 65.61 -12.32
N SER A 4 -9.77 64.39 -11.84
CA SER A 4 -8.62 63.50 -12.09
C SER A 4 -8.96 62.02 -11.89
N THR A 5 -8.76 61.19 -12.91
CA THR A 5 -8.87 59.72 -12.86
C THR A 5 -7.51 59.12 -12.48
N LYS A 6 -7.05 59.29 -11.25
CA LYS A 6 -5.81 58.66 -10.75
C LYS A 6 -5.87 58.35 -9.26
N THR A 7 -6.83 57.53 -8.83
CA THR A 7 -6.85 57.02 -7.44
C THR A 7 -7.59 55.69 -7.27
N PHE A 8 -7.57 54.81 -8.25
CA PHE A 8 -8.19 53.48 -8.16
C PHE A 8 -7.31 52.33 -8.66
N ALA A 9 -6.00 52.52 -8.67
CA ALA A 9 -5.06 51.43 -8.86
C ALA A 9 -4.21 51.39 -7.59
N LEU A 10 -4.45 50.40 -6.72
CA LEU A 10 -3.63 49.92 -5.57
C LEU A 10 -4.54 49.44 -4.42
N ALA A 11 -5.52 48.57 -4.66
CA ALA A 11 -6.23 47.91 -3.55
C ALA A 11 -6.89 46.55 -3.88
N SER A 12 -6.61 45.96 -5.04
CA SER A 12 -7.30 44.72 -5.45
C SER A 12 -6.37 43.54 -5.77
N ALA A 13 -5.08 43.66 -5.48
CA ALA A 13 -4.07 42.62 -5.77
C ALA A 13 -3.54 41.91 -4.51
N ALA A 14 -4.31 41.90 -3.41
CA ALA A 14 -3.80 41.42 -2.11
C ALA A 14 -4.67 40.35 -1.42
N LEU A 15 -5.67 39.76 -2.08
CA LEU A 15 -6.53 38.75 -1.43
C LEU A 15 -6.87 37.52 -2.28
N VAL A 16 -6.02 37.17 -3.25
CA VAL A 16 -6.15 35.91 -4.02
C VAL A 16 -4.83 35.14 -3.99
N THR A 17 -4.33 34.81 -2.80
CA THR A 17 -3.13 33.94 -2.69
C THR A 17 -3.14 32.95 -1.53
N VAL A 18 -4.18 32.87 -0.70
CA VAL A 18 -4.20 31.97 0.48
C VAL A 18 -5.21 30.82 0.33
N LEU A 19 -5.13 30.06 -0.77
CA LEU A 19 -5.85 28.77 -0.85
C LEU A 19 -5.13 27.69 -1.67
N GLY A 20 -3.92 27.94 -2.17
CA GLY A 20 -3.27 27.11 -3.18
C GLY A 20 -2.17 26.15 -2.70
N ALA A 21 -2.03 25.87 -1.40
CA ALA A 21 -0.87 25.08 -0.94
C ALA A 21 -1.19 24.11 0.21
N PHE A 22 -2.25 23.30 0.07
CA PHE A 22 -2.22 21.95 0.66
C PHE A 22 -1.56 21.00 -0.36
N ALA A 23 -0.29 21.26 -0.66
CA ALA A 23 0.56 20.26 -1.30
C ALA A 23 0.88 19.21 -0.24
N VAL A 24 0.00 18.21 -0.12
CA VAL A 24 0.28 16.99 0.62
C VAL A 24 1.61 16.46 0.09
N PRO A 25 2.63 16.19 0.93
CA PRO A 25 3.82 15.53 0.43
C PRO A 25 3.38 14.17 -0.10
N ALA A 26 3.52 13.96 -1.40
CA ALA A 26 3.49 12.63 -1.98
C ALA A 26 4.65 11.87 -1.32
N LEU A 27 4.32 11.06 -0.30
CA LEU A 27 5.28 10.18 0.33
C LEU A 27 5.92 9.37 -0.79
N ALA A 28 7.24 9.49 -0.94
CA ALA A 28 8.01 8.64 -1.83
C ALA A 28 7.73 7.20 -1.40
N GLN A 29 6.81 6.54 -2.09
CA GLN A 29 6.56 5.13 -1.89
C GLN A 29 7.80 4.43 -2.44
N VAL A 30 8.70 4.03 -1.53
CA VAL A 30 9.71 3.03 -1.87
C VAL A 30 8.93 1.89 -2.51
N PRO A 31 9.21 1.56 -3.79
CA PRO A 31 8.47 0.50 -4.46
C PRO A 31 8.59 -0.74 -3.58
N ALA A 32 7.46 -1.22 -3.06
CA ALA A 32 7.43 -2.42 -2.25
C ALA A 32 8.09 -3.52 -3.08
N THR A 33 9.23 -4.02 -2.61
CA THR A 33 9.91 -5.11 -3.30
C THR A 33 8.91 -6.25 -3.44
N PRO A 34 8.57 -6.67 -4.67
CA PRO A 34 7.59 -7.73 -4.89
C PRO A 34 7.97 -8.95 -4.05
N TRP A 35 7.00 -9.60 -3.43
CA TRP A 35 7.24 -10.84 -2.68
C TRP A 35 7.77 -11.91 -3.62
N GLU A 36 9.07 -12.17 -3.54
CA GLU A 36 9.72 -13.14 -4.41
C GLU A 36 9.63 -14.53 -3.78
N LEU A 37 8.76 -15.38 -4.32
CA LEU A 37 8.50 -16.73 -3.82
C LEU A 37 9.72 -17.65 -4.00
N LYS A 38 10.63 -17.63 -3.04
CA LYS A 38 11.78 -18.55 -2.94
C LYS A 38 11.68 -19.41 -1.69
N PRO A 39 12.18 -20.66 -1.70
CA PRO A 39 12.13 -21.55 -0.55
C PRO A 39 12.83 -21.03 0.71
N ASP A 40 13.76 -20.09 0.55
CA ASP A 40 14.58 -19.50 1.60
C ASP A 40 14.15 -18.06 1.94
N MET A 41 12.90 -17.68 1.65
CA MET A 41 12.38 -16.35 1.98
C MET A 41 11.29 -16.43 3.03
N GLY A 42 11.36 -15.54 4.02
CA GLY A 42 10.29 -15.27 4.96
C GLY A 42 9.66 -13.92 4.65
N TYR A 43 8.36 -13.80 4.90
CA TYR A 43 7.62 -12.55 4.76
C TYR A 43 7.05 -12.14 6.11
N ALA A 44 7.15 -10.86 6.43
CA ALA A 44 6.52 -10.29 7.61
C ALA A 44 5.51 -9.23 7.18
N TYR A 45 4.40 -9.22 7.88
CA TYR A 45 3.43 -8.14 7.87
C TYR A 45 3.45 -7.53 9.26
N ASP A 46 3.92 -6.30 9.37
CA ASP A 46 4.07 -5.64 10.67
C ASP A 46 2.75 -5.03 11.16
N ARG A 47 2.81 -4.43 12.36
CA ARG A 47 1.66 -3.78 13.00
C ARG A 47 1.20 -2.52 12.29
N ASP A 48 2.08 -1.90 11.51
CA ASP A 48 1.84 -0.67 10.76
C ASP A 48 1.37 -0.95 9.32
N GLY A 49 1.21 -2.24 8.97
CA GLY A 49 0.80 -2.69 7.66
C GLY A 49 1.92 -2.74 6.61
N LYS A 50 3.18 -2.61 7.01
CA LYS A 50 4.32 -2.75 6.12
C LYS A 50 4.64 -4.22 5.89
N THR A 51 5.08 -4.51 4.67
CA THR A 51 5.52 -5.84 4.28
C THR A 51 7.04 -5.86 4.18
N TYR A 52 7.63 -6.94 4.70
CA TYR A 52 9.08 -7.18 4.63
C TYR A 52 9.33 -8.55 4.03
N SER A 53 10.43 -8.67 3.31
CA SER A 53 10.95 -9.94 2.80
C SER A 53 12.36 -10.14 3.35
N TYR A 54 12.64 -11.28 3.96
CA TYR A 54 13.95 -11.59 4.55
C TYR A 54 14.45 -12.95 4.07
N LYS A 55 15.75 -13.00 3.73
CA LYS A 55 16.42 -14.27 3.43
C LYS A 55 16.56 -15.05 4.74
N MET A 56 15.99 -16.24 4.76
CA MET A 56 16.01 -17.15 5.88
C MET A 56 17.36 -17.85 5.95
N GLY A 57 18.08 -17.63 7.05
CA GLY A 57 19.24 -18.42 7.40
C GLY A 57 18.84 -19.77 8.00
N THR A 58 19.69 -20.78 7.87
CA THR A 58 19.48 -22.11 8.47
C THR A 58 19.81 -22.14 9.97
N SER A 59 20.60 -21.19 10.48
CA SER A 59 21.09 -21.20 11.87
C SER A 59 19.96 -21.08 12.90
N ASN A 60 18.87 -20.39 12.56
CA ASN A 60 17.79 -20.07 13.50
C ASN A 60 16.45 -20.73 13.12
N ALA A 61 16.47 -21.69 12.18
CA ALA A 61 15.26 -22.34 11.68
C ALA A 61 14.45 -23.03 12.80
N GLY A 62 15.13 -23.61 13.79
CA GLY A 62 14.49 -24.25 14.94
C GLY A 62 13.70 -23.28 15.82
N GLU A 63 14.22 -22.08 16.05
CA GLU A 63 13.52 -21.04 16.81
C GLU A 63 12.34 -20.46 16.03
N LEU A 64 12.52 -20.24 14.72
CA LEU A 64 11.45 -19.72 13.88
C LEU A 64 10.28 -20.69 13.74
N LEU A 65 10.56 -21.99 13.69
CA LEU A 65 9.51 -23.02 13.64
C LEU A 65 8.87 -23.28 15.00
N LYS A 66 9.51 -22.86 16.10
CA LYS A 66 8.97 -23.03 17.45
C LYS A 66 7.73 -22.14 17.63
N GLY A 67 6.56 -22.77 17.71
CA GLY A 67 5.28 -22.07 17.83
C GLY A 67 4.69 -21.61 16.49
N ALA A 68 5.37 -21.84 15.37
CA ALA A 68 4.81 -21.60 14.05
C ALA A 68 3.67 -22.58 13.76
N LYS A 69 2.57 -22.07 13.19
CA LYS A 69 1.50 -22.91 12.66
C LYS A 69 1.67 -23.08 11.17
N LYS A 70 1.57 -24.32 10.70
CA LYS A 70 1.52 -24.61 9.28
C LYS A 70 0.25 -24.00 8.69
N VAL A 71 0.41 -23.23 7.61
CA VAL A 71 -0.73 -22.72 6.84
C VAL A 71 -1.45 -23.90 6.18
N PRO A 72 -2.78 -24.02 6.32
CA PRO A 72 -3.55 -25.03 5.60
C PRO A 72 -3.34 -24.94 4.08
N LYS A 73 -3.39 -26.08 3.40
CA LYS A 73 -3.46 -26.06 1.93
C LYS A 73 -4.78 -25.41 1.51
N GLY A 74 -4.75 -24.61 0.44
CA GLY A 74 -5.94 -23.90 0.00
C GLY A 74 -6.20 -22.58 0.76
N THR A 75 -5.16 -21.98 1.36
CA THR A 75 -5.24 -20.63 1.92
C THR A 75 -4.77 -19.59 0.89
N LEU A 76 -5.60 -18.60 0.63
CA LEU A 76 -5.30 -17.42 -0.17
C LEU A 76 -4.85 -16.28 0.75
N PHE A 77 -3.75 -15.60 0.39
CA PHE A 77 -3.31 -14.34 0.99
C PHE A 77 -3.45 -13.22 -0.04
N PHE A 78 -3.98 -12.07 0.36
CA PHE A 78 -4.20 -10.96 -0.56
C PHE A 78 -4.16 -9.62 0.17
N ILE A 79 -3.78 -8.56 -0.54
CA ILE A 79 -3.86 -7.19 -0.06
C ILE A 79 -5.21 -6.61 -0.48
N GLY A 80 -6.00 -6.16 0.49
CA GLY A 80 -7.28 -5.49 0.24
C GLY A 80 -7.09 -4.07 -0.31
N HIS A 81 -8.17 -3.46 -0.78
CA HIS A 81 -8.16 -2.08 -1.28
C HIS A 81 -7.68 -1.04 -0.23
N ASN A 82 -7.75 -1.40 1.05
CA ASN A 82 -7.28 -0.62 2.18
C ASN A 82 -5.79 -0.85 2.52
N GLY A 83 -5.06 -1.61 1.72
CA GLY A 83 -3.65 -1.93 1.94
C GLY A 83 -3.39 -2.97 3.03
N GLN A 84 -4.44 -3.60 3.58
CA GLN A 84 -4.29 -4.59 4.65
C GLN A 84 -4.11 -6.00 4.10
N LEU A 85 -3.32 -6.82 4.79
CA LEU A 85 -3.14 -8.22 4.46
C LEU A 85 -4.29 -9.06 5.02
N TYR A 86 -4.98 -9.77 4.14
CA TYR A 86 -6.03 -10.71 4.49
C TYR A 86 -5.60 -12.14 4.17
N MET A 87 -6.16 -13.09 4.92
CA MET A 87 -6.08 -14.51 4.61
C MET A 87 -7.48 -15.13 4.54
N ARG A 88 -7.69 -16.06 3.61
CA ARG A 88 -8.93 -16.83 3.49
C ARG A 88 -8.61 -18.29 3.24
N THR A 89 -9.25 -19.18 3.99
CA THR A 89 -9.22 -20.62 3.71
C THR A 89 -10.50 -21.00 2.97
N GLY A 90 -10.38 -21.78 1.90
CA GLY A 90 -11.51 -22.24 1.08
C GLY A 90 -11.23 -22.17 -0.42
N PRO A 91 -12.18 -22.57 -1.27
CA PRO A 91 -12.00 -22.55 -2.71
C PRO A 91 -11.86 -21.11 -3.23
N TYR A 92 -10.66 -20.78 -3.70
CA TYR A 92 -10.34 -19.54 -4.43
C TYR A 92 -10.09 -19.79 -5.93
N LEU A 93 -10.04 -21.06 -6.33
CA LEU A 93 -10.04 -21.49 -7.73
C LEU A 93 -11.36 -22.20 -8.03
N GLU A 94 -11.85 -22.02 -9.24
CA GLU A 94 -12.94 -22.81 -9.80
C GLU A 94 -12.44 -24.17 -10.29
N GLY A 95 -13.36 -25.05 -10.73
CA GLY A 95 -13.03 -26.40 -11.18
C GLY A 95 -12.12 -26.44 -12.41
N ASP A 96 -12.10 -25.36 -13.19
CA ASP A 96 -11.23 -25.15 -14.36
C ASP A 96 -9.88 -24.48 -14.00
N GLY A 97 -9.66 -24.16 -12.71
CA GLY A 97 -8.46 -23.48 -12.23
C GLY A 97 -8.50 -21.95 -12.36
N LYS A 98 -9.61 -21.35 -12.83
CA LYS A 98 -9.76 -19.89 -12.89
C LYS A 98 -9.86 -19.30 -11.47
N PHE A 99 -9.27 -18.13 -11.27
CA PHE A 99 -9.39 -17.42 -9.99
C PHE A 99 -10.82 -16.89 -9.82
N LYS A 100 -11.47 -17.33 -8.74
CA LYS A 100 -12.88 -17.07 -8.47
C LYS A 100 -13.21 -15.58 -8.22
N PHE A 101 -12.23 -14.79 -7.79
CA PHE A 101 -12.41 -13.37 -7.44
C PHE A 101 -11.72 -12.44 -8.45
N GLY A 102 -11.49 -12.92 -9.68
CA GLY A 102 -10.95 -12.09 -10.76
C GLY A 102 -11.95 -11.02 -11.20
N PRO A 103 -11.52 -10.03 -12.00
CA PRO A 103 -12.45 -9.08 -12.58
C PRO A 103 -13.54 -9.82 -13.37
N ASP A 104 -14.77 -9.28 -13.33
CA ASP A 104 -15.81 -9.69 -14.26
C ASP A 104 -15.24 -9.57 -15.68
N GLN A 105 -15.36 -10.64 -16.46
CA GLN A 105 -14.82 -10.69 -17.82
C GLN A 105 -15.62 -9.79 -18.76
#